data_AF-A0A521P393-F1
#
_entry.id   AF-A0A521P393-F1
#
_cell.length_a   1.000
_cell.length_b   1.000
_cell.length_c   1.000
_cell.angle_alpha   90.00
_cell.angle_beta   90.00
_cell.angle_gamma   90.00
#
_symmetry.space_group_name_H-M   'P 1'
#
loop_
_entity.id
_entity.type
_entity.pdbx_description
1 polymer ?
#
loop_
_entity_poly.entity_id
_entity_poly.type
_entity_poly.pdbx_seq_one_letter_code
_entity_poly.pdbx_strand_id
1 'polypeptide(L)' 'MGRLVVSPATHTNDCGRFRASFSIHRFKGNGNSHRVFHFDKAFASREAAQIFAVTQGWLRACIQPVLAC' A
#
# COMPACT_ATOMS: atom_id res chain seq x y z
N MET A 1 0.70 0.75 21.35
CA MET A 1 0.44 1.32 20.00
C MET A 1 1.37 0.63 19.00
N GLY A 2 0.87 -0.29 18.18
CA GLY A 2 1.72 -0.99 17.20
C GLY A 2 2.17 -0.03 16.09
N ARG A 3 3.41 -0.16 15.61
CA ARG A 3 3.92 0.66 14.51
C ARG A 3 3.34 0.11 13.20
N LEU A 4 2.59 0.96 12.50
CA LEU A 4 2.11 0.67 11.16
C LEU A 4 2.94 1.48 10.17
N VAL A 5 3.57 0.78 9.23
CA VAL A 5 4.39 1.38 8.17
C VAL A 5 3.74 1.08 6.84
N VAL A 6 3.38 2.13 6.11
CA VAL A 6 2.88 2.01 4.74
C VAL A 6 4.04 2.35 3.81
N SER A 7 4.43 1.42 2.95
CA SER A 7 5.44 1.64 1.92
C SER A 7 4.77 1.60 0.55
N PRO A 8 4.64 2.75 -0.13
CA PRO A 8 4.12 2.80 -1.50
C PRO A 8 5.18 2.31 -2.48
N ALA A 9 4.75 1.56 -3.49
CA ALA A 9 5.60 1.06 -4.57
C ALA A 9 4.90 1.22 -5.92
N THR A 10 5.67 1.58 -6.95
CA THR A 10 5.18 1.71 -8.32
C THR A 10 5.88 0.70 -9.20
N HIS A 11 5.12 -0.09 -9.93
CA HIS A 11 5.65 -1.04 -10.91
C HIS A 11 5.34 -0.56 -12.32
N THR A 12 6.29 -0.69 -13.23
CA THR A 12 6.07 -0.44 -14.66
C THR A 12 5.70 -1.77 -15.32
N ASN A 13 4.62 -1.77 -16.11
CA ASN A 13 4.26 -2.88 -16.98
C ASN A 13 4.91 -2.71 -18.36
N ASP A 14 5.09 -3.81 -19.08
CA ASP A 14 5.69 -3.88 -20.42
C ASP A 14 5.01 -2.98 -21.48
N CYS A 15 3.75 -2.58 -21.26
CA CYS A 15 3.04 -1.63 -22.13
C CYS A 15 3.29 -0.15 -21.80
N GLY A 16 4.31 0.20 -21.01
CA GLY A 16 4.60 1.58 -20.61
C GLY A 16 3.57 2.19 -19.64
N ARG A 17 2.76 1.35 -18.99
CA ARG A 17 1.78 1.77 -17.98
C ARG A 17 2.33 1.52 -16.58
N PHE A 18 1.92 2.34 -15.62
CA PHE A 18 2.34 2.23 -14.23
C PHE A 18 1.24 1.62 -13.38
N ARG A 19 1.59 0.69 -12.49
CA ARG A 19 0.70 0.12 -11.50
C ARG A 19 1.08 0.64 -10.12
N ALA A 20 0.06 0.98 -9.36
CA ALA A 20 0.20 1.33 -7.96
C ALA A 20 0.18 0.06 -7.10
N SER A 21 1.04 0.01 -6.10
CA SER A 21 1.03 -1.03 -5.07
C SER A 21 1.46 -0.41 -3.75
N PHE A 22 1.06 -1.00 -2.64
CA PHE A 22 1.56 -0.59 -1.34
C PHE A 22 1.65 -1.81 -0.42
N SER A 23 2.64 -1.80 0.45
CA SER A 23 2.76 -2.78 1.52
C SER A 23 2.45 -2.12 2.85
N ILE A 24 1.63 -2.79 3.66
CA ILE A 24 1.42 -2.45 5.06
C ILE A 24 2.21 -3.45 5.90
N HIS A 25 3.13 -2.92 6.68
CA HIS A 25 3.82 -3.65 7.74
C HIS A 25 3.22 -3.24 9.07
N ARG A 26 2.75 -4.21 9.85
CA ARG A 26 2.24 -3.98 11.20
C ARG A 26 3.06 -4.78 12.19
N PHE A 27 3.75 -4.06 13.06
CA PHE A 27 4.45 -4.62 14.20
C PHE A 27 3.49 -4.59 15.41
N LYS A 28 2.92 -5.74 15.78
CA LYS A 28 2.09 -5.89 16.98
C LYS A 28 2.66 -7.03 17.84
N GLY A 29 3.46 -6.67 18.84
CA GLY A 29 4.05 -7.66 19.76
C GLY A 29 4.90 -8.70 19.02
N ASN A 30 4.67 -9.98 19.29
CA ASN A 30 5.39 -11.11 18.69
C ASN A 30 4.95 -11.44 17.24
N GLY A 31 4.03 -10.67 16.67
CA GLY A 31 3.52 -10.86 15.31
C GLY A 31 3.93 -9.71 14.40
N ASN A 32 4.70 -10.01 13.35
CA ASN A 32 4.87 -9.13 12.21
C ASN A 32 3.86 -9.52 11.11
N SER A 33 2.89 -8.64 10.82
CA SER A 33 1.97 -8.84 9.71
C SER A 33 2.40 -7.98 8.53
N HIS A 34 2.78 -8.63 7.44
CA HIS A 34 3.10 -7.97 6.17
C HIS A 34 2.00 -8.27 5.16
N ARG A 35 1.37 -7.21 4.63
CA ARG A 35 0.35 -7.34 3.58
C ARG A 35 0.72 -6.46 2.41
N VAL A 36 0.88 -7.05 1.24
CA VAL A 36 1.08 -6.32 -0.01
C VAL A 36 -0.24 -6.22 -0.75
N PHE A 37 -0.57 -5.03 -1.21
CA PHE A 37 -1.76 -4.75 -2.00
C PHE A 37 -1.32 -4.26 -3.38
N HIS A 38 -1.82 -4.94 -4.39
CA HIS A 38 -1.60 -4.59 -5.79
C HIS A 38 -2.87 -4.01 -6.37
N PHE A 39 -2.77 -2.87 -7.04
CA PHE A 39 -3.88 -2.32 -7.80
C PHE A 39 -3.81 -2.80 -9.25
N ASP A 40 -4.96 -3.25 -9.75
CA ASP A 40 -5.12 -3.59 -11.17
C ASP A 40 -5.28 -2.35 -12.05
N LYS A 41 -5.45 -1.17 -11.43
CA LYS A 41 -5.54 0.09 -12.14
C LYS A 41 -4.20 0.45 -12.77
N ALA A 42 -4.21 0.64 -14.09
CA ALA A 42 -3.09 1.14 -14.86
C ALA A 42 -3.15 2.67 -14.97
N PHE A 43 -2.05 3.33 -14.63
CA PHE A 43 -1.87 4.77 -14.71
C PHE A 43 -0.94 5.11 -15.88
N ALA A 44 -1.21 6.22 -16.55
CA ALA A 44 -0.33 6.74 -17.61
C ALA A 44 0.93 7.42 -17.05
N SER A 45 0.91 7.85 -15.79
CA SER A 45 2.01 8.53 -15.11
C SER A 45 2.41 7.80 -13.84
N ARG A 46 3.71 7.80 -13.54
CA ARG A 46 4.29 7.21 -12.34
C ARG A 46 3.87 7.99 -11.10
N GLU A 47 3.84 9.32 -11.20
CA GLU A 47 3.45 10.24 -10.15
C GLU A 47 1.99 9.98 -9.74
N ALA A 48 1.10 9.79 -10.73
CA ALA A 48 -0.30 9.44 -10.48
C ALA A 48 -0.44 8.11 -9.74
N ALA A 49 0.33 7.08 -10.14
CA ALA A 49 0.34 5.79 -9.46
C ALA A 49 0.88 5.91 -8.01
N GLN A 50 1.89 6.75 -7.79
CA GLN A 50 2.48 6.97 -6.47
C GLN A 50 1.52 7.68 -5.53
N ILE A 51 0.91 8.78 -5.98
CA ILE A 51 -0.10 9.52 -5.19
C ILE A 51 -1.25 8.56 -4.84
N PHE A 52 -1.72 7.77 -5.81
CA PHE A 52 -2.77 6.79 -5.56
C PHE A 52 -2.37 5.73 -4.53
N ALA A 53 -1.17 5.16 -4.63
CA ALA A 53 -0.66 4.17 -3.67
C ALA A 53 -0.57 4.74 -2.24
N VAL A 54 -0.12 5.99 -2.09
CA VAL A 54 -0.03 6.70 -0.81
C VAL A 54 -1.43 6.94 -0.25
N THR A 55 -2.31 7.57 -1.02
CA THR A 55 -3.68 7.89 -0.57
C THR A 55 -4.43 6.63 -0.15
N GLN A 56 -4.39 5.58 -0.97
CA GLN A 56 -5.06 4.32 -0.64
C GLN A 56 -4.40 3.60 0.54
N GLY A 57 -3.07 3.63 0.64
CA GLY A 57 -2.34 3.03 1.74
C GLY A 57 -2.69 3.66 3.09
N TRP A 58 -2.75 4.98 3.16
CA TRP A 58 -3.18 5.72 4.37
C TRP A 58 -4.66 5.54 4.66
N LEU A 59 -5.53 5.59 3.63
CA LEU A 59 -6.95 5.29 3.82
C LEU A 59 -7.14 3.89 4.40
N ARG A 60 -6.42 2.88 3.89
CA ARG A 60 -6.51 1.51 4.40
C ARG A 60 -5.94 1.40 5.81
N ALA A 61 -4.86 2.11 6.12
CA ALA A 61 -4.28 2.17 7.45
C ALA A 61 -5.21 2.83 8.49
N CYS A 62 -5.93 3.89 8.10
CA CYS A 62 -6.84 4.63 8.97
C CYS A 62 -8.23 3.97 9.09
N ILE A 63 -8.75 3.39 7.99
CA ILE A 63 -10.07 2.74 7.94
C ILE A 63 -10.01 1.33 8.50
N GLN A 64 -8.85 0.63 8.43
CA GLN A 64 -8.69 -0.59 9.20
C GLN A 64 -8.73 -0.19 10.68
N PRO A 65 -9.82 -0.51 11.40
CA PRO A 65 -9.79 -0.36 12.82
C PRO A 65 -8.67 -1.28 13.30
N VAL A 66 -8.18 -1.03 14.49
CA VAL A 66 -7.34 -1.95 15.26
C VAL A 66 -7.97 -3.33 15.51
N LEU A 67 -8.97 -3.77 14.73
CA LEU A 67 -9.54 -5.11 14.71
C LEU A 67 -8.53 -6.13 14.14
N ALA A 68 -7.71 -6.64 15.04
CA ALA A 68 -7.63 -8.08 15.26
C ALA A 68 -6.94 -8.29 16.62
N CYS A 69 -7.74 -8.76 17.57
CA CYS A 69 -7.46 -9.27 18.92
C CYS A 69 -6.81 -8.30 19.91
#